data_AF-A0A328LK66-F1
#
_entry.id   AF-A0A328LK66-F1
#
_cell.length_a   1.000
_cell.length_b   1.000
_cell.length_c   1.000
_cell.angle_alpha   90.00
_cell.angle_beta   90.00
_cell.angle_gamma   90.00
#
_symmetry.space_group_name_H-M   'P 1'
#
loop_
_entity.id
_entity.type
_entity.pdbx_description
1 polymer ?
#
loop_
_entity_poly.entity_id
_entity_poly.type
_entity_poly.pdbx_seq_one_letter_code
_entity_poly.pdbx_strand_id
1 'polypeptide(L)' 'MVAFLRIVGQLGAKAASWAWANKGKVLDWIKNGMAIDWIINKINDMVN' A
#
# COMPACT_ATOMS: atom_id res chain seq x y z
N MET A 1 9.62 -2.80 6.86
CA MET A 1 9.07 -1.53 7.37
C MET A 1 9.29 -0.37 6.38
N VAL A 2 10.52 -0.16 5.86
CA VAL A 2 10.83 0.94 4.94
C VAL A 2 9.97 0.94 3.66
N ALA A 3 9.77 -0.23 3.04
CA ALA A 3 8.94 -0.35 1.83
C ALA A 3 7.48 0.04 2.07
N PHE A 4 6.90 -0.31 3.23
CA PHE A 4 5.53 0.06 3.59
C PHE A 4 5.37 1.58 3.72
N LEU A 5 6.31 2.23 4.41
CA LEU A 5 6.30 3.69 4.54
C LEU A 5 6.49 4.40 3.19
N ARG A 6 7.30 3.82 2.29
CA ARG A 6 7.47 4.33 0.92
C ARG A 6 6.17 4.28 0.13
N ILE A 7 5.44 3.16 0.20
CA ILE A 7 4.12 3.01 -0.42
C ILE A 7 3.15 4.06 0.15
N VAL A 8 3.03 4.15 1.48
CA VAL A 8 2.13 5.10 2.13
C VAL A 8 2.45 6.55 1.77
N GLY A 9 3.73 6.91 1.67
CA GLY A 9 4.16 8.26 1.27
C GLY A 9 3.84 8.63 -0.18
N GLN A 10 3.56 7.65 -1.04
CA GLN A 10 3.13 7.85 -2.42
C GLN A 10 1.59 7.80 -2.59
N LEU A 11 0.86 7.45 -1.54
CA LEU A 11 -0.61 7.38 -1.55
C LEU A 11 -1.25 8.70 -1.09
N GLY A 12 -2.45 8.98 -1.61
CA GLY A 12 -3.29 10.06 -1.09
C GLY A 12 -3.85 9.74 0.30
N ALA A 13 -4.34 10.75 1.03
CA ALA A 13 -4.78 10.61 2.44
C ALA A 13 -5.76 9.45 2.70
N LYS A 14 -6.75 9.23 1.81
CA LYS A 14 -7.70 8.12 1.92
C LYS A 14 -7.03 6.75 1.74
N ALA A 15 -6.21 6.63 0.70
CA ALA A 15 -5.51 5.40 0.37
C ALA A 15 -4.44 5.04 1.42
N ALA A 16 -3.75 6.06 1.96
CA ALA A 16 -2.84 5.92 3.08
C ALA A 16 -3.57 5.42 4.34
N SER A 17 -4.74 5.98 4.65
CA SER A 17 -5.57 5.54 5.78
C SER A 17 -5.99 4.07 5.62
N TRP A 18 -6.41 3.67 4.42
CA TRP A 18 -6.72 2.27 4.11
C TRP A 18 -5.51 1.35 4.26
N ALA A 19 -4.33 1.78 3.78
CA ALA A 19 -3.09 1.01 3.88
C ALA A 19 -2.64 0.81 5.33
N TRP A 20 -2.85 1.81 6.20
CA TRP A 20 -2.62 1.68 7.64
C TRP A 20 -3.61 0.73 8.31
N ALA A 21 -4.89 0.83 7.97
CA ALA A 21 -5.92 -0.09 8.48
C ALA A 21 -5.69 -1.54 8.03
N ASN A 22 -5.16 -1.75 6.82
CA ASN A 22 -4.92 -3.05 6.21
C ASN A 22 -3.41 -3.40 6.13
N LYS A 23 -2.62 -2.91 7.09
CA LYS A 23 -1.15 -3.04 7.07
C LYS A 23 -0.66 -4.48 6.88
N GLY A 24 -1.35 -5.46 7.48
CA GLY A 24 -1.00 -6.88 7.32
C GLY A 24 -1.02 -7.33 5.85
N LYS A 25 -2.05 -6.93 5.10
CA LYS A 25 -2.22 -7.24 3.68
C LYS A 25 -1.16 -6.56 2.81
N VAL A 26 -0.88 -5.28 3.07
CA VAL A 26 0.15 -4.55 2.33
C VAL A 26 1.55 -5.13 2.62
N LEU A 27 1.83 -5.54 3.85
CA LEU A 27 3.08 -6.22 4.19
C LEU A 27 3.18 -7.60 3.54
N ASP A 28 2.08 -8.33 3.44
CA ASP A 28 2.05 -9.62 2.74
C ASP A 28 2.38 -9.47 1.25
N TRP A 29 1.80 -8.45 0.61
CA TRP A 29 2.12 -8.09 -0.77
C TRP A 29 3.59 -7.75 -0.99
N ILE A 30 4.19 -7.01 -0.06
CA ILE A 30 5.63 -6.72 -0.08
C ILE A 30 6.45 -8.00 0.12
N LYS A 31 6.05 -8.89 1.04
CA LYS A 31 6.73 -10.16 1.29
C LYS A 31 6.67 -11.10 0.09
N ASN A 32 5.56 -11.10 -0.64
CA ASN A 32 5.38 -11.85 -1.88
C ASN A 32 6.13 -11.24 -3.08
N GLY A 33 6.88 -10.15 -2.88
CA GLY A 33 7.70 -9.55 -3.92
C GLY A 33 6.92 -8.75 -4.96
N MET A 34 5.70 -8.32 -4.64
CA MET A 34 4.92 -7.51 -5.58
C MET A 34 5.54 -6.12 -5.77
N ALA A 35 5.44 -5.61 -6.99
CA ALA A 35 5.95 -4.29 -7.34
C ALA A 35 5.24 -3.20 -6.54
N ILE A 36 6.00 -2.22 -6.04
CA ILE A 36 5.46 -1.08 -5.28
C ILE A 36 4.39 -0.33 -6.08
N ASP A 37 4.62 -0.13 -7.38
CA ASP A 37 3.68 0.55 -8.29
C ASP A 37 2.35 -0.21 -8.41
N TRP A 38 2.43 -1.55 -8.52
CA TRP A 38 1.24 -2.40 -8.53
C TRP A 38 0.45 -2.29 -7.22
N ILE A 39 1.15 -2.28 -6.08
CA ILE A 39 0.50 -2.14 -4.77
C ILE A 39 -0.21 -0.78 -4.66
N ILE A 40 0.45 0.30 -5.10
CA ILE A 40 -0.13 1.65 -5.08
C ILE A 40 -1.38 1.71 -5.95
N ASN A 41 -1.29 1.24 -7.20
CA ASN A 41 -2.42 1.19 -8.12
C ASN A 41 -3.57 0.35 -7.56
N LYS A 42 -3.25 -0.79 -6.93
CA LYS A 42 -4.27 -1.66 -6.33
C LYS A 42 -4.99 -1.00 -5.16
N ILE A 43 -4.28 -0.25 -4.33
CA ILE A 43 -4.90 0.46 -3.21
C ILE A 43 -5.76 1.62 -3.72
N ASN A 44 -5.29 2.36 -4.72
CA ASN A 44 -6.07 3.44 -5.33
C ASN A 44 -7.37 2.92 -5.98
N ASP A 45 -7.31 1.78 -6.68
CA ASP A 45 -8.45 1.09 -7.28
C ASP A 45 -9.48 0.58 -6.26
N MET A 46 -9.04 0.27 -5.03
CA MET A 46 -9.94 -0.17 -3.96
C MET A 46 -10.62 0.97 -3.20
N VAL A 47 -10.03 2.17 -3.25
CA VAL A 47 -10.43 3.32 -2.41
C VAL A 47 -11.14 4.41 -3.23
N ASN A 48 -10.90 4.46 -4.54
CA ASN A 48 -11.70 5.24 -5.49
C ASN A 48 -12.91 4.43 -5.98
#